data_AF-X0XJG4-F1
#
_entry.id   AF-X0XJG4-F1
#
_cell.length_a   1.000
_cell.length_b   1.000
_cell.length_c   1.000
_cell.angle_alpha   90.00
_cell.angle_beta   90.00
_cell.angle_gamma   90.00
#
_symmetry.space_group_name_H-M   'P 1'
#
loop_
_entity.id
_entity.type
_entity.pdbx_description
1 polymer ?
#
loop_
_entity_poly.entity_id
_entity_poly.type
_entity_poly.pdbx_seq_one_letter_code
_entity_poly.pdbx_strand_id
1 'polypeptide(L)'
;PVVELNRAVAVGMADGPAAGLALADALMREPSLKNYHLLPSVRGDLFAKLGRHEEARAEFERAAGLTRNEREKALLIERAQASRAKAEPDAANASGSRR
;
A
#
# COMPACT_ATOMS: atom_id res chain seq x y z
N PRO A 1 4.98 -18.58 4.90
CA PRO A 1 4.65 -17.15 5.15
C PRO A 1 5.36 -16.15 4.20
N VAL A 2 6.71 -16.08 4.20
CA VAL A 2 7.46 -15.15 3.33
C VAL A 2 7.39 -15.56 1.86
N VAL A 3 7.34 -16.86 1.59
CA VAL A 3 7.28 -17.41 0.22
C VAL A 3 5.98 -17.00 -0.48
N GLU A 4 4.87 -17.01 0.24
CA GLU A 4 3.54 -16.66 -0.27
C GLU A 4 3.42 -15.16 -0.50
N LEU A 5 4.01 -14.34 0.39
CA LEU A 5 4.12 -12.90 0.16
C LEU A 5 5.01 -12.60 -1.07
N ASN A 6 6.16 -13.26 -1.19
CA ASN A 6 7.03 -13.14 -2.36
C ASN A 6 6.31 -13.60 -3.64
N ARG A 7 5.46 -14.63 -3.55
CA ARG A 7 4.61 -15.07 -4.66
C ARG A 7 3.59 -14.00 -5.05
N ALA A 8 2.95 -13.33 -4.09
CA ALA A 8 2.03 -12.25 -4.37
C ALA A 8 2.73 -11.08 -5.10
N VAL A 9 3.96 -10.75 -4.70
CA VAL A 9 4.78 -9.75 -5.41
C VAL A 9 5.13 -10.21 -6.83
N ALA A 10 5.62 -11.44 -6.98
CA ALA A 10 6.00 -11.99 -8.29
C ALA A 10 4.82 -12.03 -9.26
N VAL A 11 3.64 -12.46 -8.81
CA VAL A 11 2.40 -12.42 -9.60
C VAL A 11 1.98 -10.97 -9.89
N GLY A 12 2.12 -10.05 -8.93
CA GLY A 12 1.90 -8.63 -9.15
C GLY A 12 2.79 -8.02 -10.24
N MET A 13 4.00 -8.53 -10.40
CA MET A 13 4.95 -8.12 -11.43
C MET A 13 4.69 -8.81 -12.78
N ALA A 14 4.25 -10.07 -12.78
CA ALA A 14 4.02 -10.86 -13.99
C ALA A 14 2.63 -10.61 -14.61
N ASP A 15 1.58 -10.70 -13.79
CA ASP A 15 0.18 -10.67 -14.21
C ASP A 15 -0.50 -9.33 -13.88
N GLY A 16 0.25 -8.42 -13.26
CA GLY A 16 -0.18 -7.07 -12.93
C GLY A 16 -0.63 -6.89 -11.48
N PRO A 17 -0.69 -5.63 -11.01
CA PRO A 17 -0.82 -5.31 -9.59
C PRO A 17 -2.15 -5.76 -8.98
N ALA A 18 -3.22 -5.90 -9.78
CA ALA A 18 -4.50 -6.43 -9.31
C ALA A 18 -4.41 -7.92 -8.93
N ALA A 19 -3.70 -8.73 -9.71
CA ALA A 19 -3.52 -10.15 -9.45
C ALA A 19 -2.67 -10.37 -8.18
N GLY A 20 -1.59 -9.58 -8.03
CA GLY A 20 -0.78 -9.58 -6.81
C GLY A 20 -1.58 -9.15 -5.57
N LEU A 21 -2.47 -8.17 -5.71
CA LEU A 21 -3.30 -7.68 -4.61
C LEU A 21 -4.30 -8.73 -4.13
N ALA A 22 -4.94 -9.45 -5.06
CA ALA A 22 -5.86 -10.53 -4.71
C ALA A 22 -5.18 -11.63 -3.87
N LEU A 23 -3.92 -11.96 -4.18
CA LEU A 23 -3.12 -12.89 -3.39
C LEU A 23 -2.75 -12.31 -2.02
N ALA A 24 -2.33 -11.04 -1.96
CA ALA A 24 -2.01 -10.37 -0.71
C ALA A 24 -3.23 -10.25 0.21
N ASP A 25 -4.43 -10.01 -0.33
CA ASP A 25 -5.69 -9.97 0.42
C ASP A 25 -6.07 -11.35 0.98
N ALA A 26 -5.78 -12.44 0.26
CA ALA A 26 -5.96 -13.78 0.79
C ALA A 26 -5.05 -14.04 2.01
N LEU A 27 -3.82 -13.53 1.97
CA LEU A 27 -2.85 -13.65 3.07
C LEU A 27 -3.24 -12.88 4.33
N MET A 28 -4.11 -11.86 4.24
CA MET A 28 -4.62 -11.14 5.42
C MET A 28 -5.46 -12.04 6.35
N ARG A 29 -6.02 -13.14 5.81
CA ARG A 29 -6.83 -14.10 6.58
C ARG A 29 -5.95 -15.09 7.36
N GLU A 30 -4.67 -15.20 7.00
CA GLU A 30 -3.72 -16.09 7.64
C GLU A 30 -3.21 -15.52 8.97
N PRO A 31 -3.49 -16.17 10.12
CA PRO A 31 -3.05 -15.68 11.43
C PRO A 31 -1.52 -15.58 11.55
N SER A 32 -0.80 -16.43 10.80
CA SER A 32 0.66 -16.49 10.77
C SER A 32 1.30 -15.23 10.16
N LEU A 33 0.55 -14.43 9.42
CA LEU A 33 1.02 -13.22 8.75
C LEU A 33 0.46 -11.92 9.36
N LYS A 34 -0.45 -12.00 10.33
CA LYS A 34 -1.07 -10.82 10.98
C LYS A 34 -0.06 -9.87 11.62
N ASN A 35 1.08 -10.38 12.09
CA ASN A 35 2.13 -9.57 12.73
C ASN A 35 3.26 -9.18 11.78
N TYR A 36 3.14 -9.50 10.49
CA TYR A 36 4.17 -9.19 9.51
C TYR A 36 3.90 -7.83 8.87
N HIS A 37 4.60 -6.79 9.32
CA HIS A 37 4.60 -5.43 8.77
C HIS A 37 4.80 -5.35 7.23
N LEU A 38 5.40 -6.36 6.60
CA LEU A 38 5.62 -6.38 5.15
C LEU A 38 4.31 -6.59 4.36
N LEU A 39 3.31 -7.27 4.94
CA LEU A 39 2.04 -7.52 4.25
C LEU A 39 1.28 -6.22 3.93
N PRO A 40 1.01 -5.31 4.88
CA PRO A 40 0.42 -4.01 4.55
C PRO A 40 1.33 -3.15 3.67
N SER A 41 2.65 -3.22 3.81
CA SER A 41 3.57 -2.50 2.92
C SER A 41 3.42 -2.92 1.43
N VAL A 42 3.39 -4.23 1.16
CA VAL A 42 3.18 -4.77 -0.19
C VAL A 42 1.81 -4.40 -0.75
N ARG A 43 0.74 -4.42 0.08
CA ARG A 43 -0.59 -3.98 -0.35
C ARG A 43 -0.59 -2.49 -0.71
N GLY A 44 0.07 -1.66 0.09
CA GLY A 44 0.28 -0.24 -0.21
C GLY A 44 0.91 0.00 -1.59
N ASP A 45 1.95 -0.79 -1.92
CA ASP A 45 2.64 -0.72 -3.21
C ASP A 45 1.74 -1.10 -4.38
N LEU A 46 0.94 -2.16 -4.22
CA LEU A 46 0.02 -2.64 -5.24
C LEU A 46 -1.14 -1.67 -5.46
N PHE A 47 -1.70 -1.10 -4.38
CA PHE A 47 -2.70 -0.04 -4.47
C PHE A 47 -2.17 1.21 -5.18
N ALA A 48 -0.94 1.64 -4.85
CA ALA A 48 -0.32 2.79 -5.51
C ALA A 48 -0.12 2.56 -7.01
N LYS A 49 0.26 1.34 -7.41
CA LYS A 49 0.37 0.95 -8.83
C LYS A 49 -0.98 0.88 -9.55
N LEU A 50 -2.07 0.64 -8.82
CA LEU A 50 -3.44 0.65 -9.34
C LEU A 50 -4.08 2.06 -9.36
N GLY A 51 -3.35 3.11 -8.94
CA GLY A 51 -3.90 4.46 -8.81
C GLY A 51 -4.83 4.64 -7.60
N ARG A 52 -4.95 3.61 -6.73
CA ARG A 52 -5.81 3.61 -5.54
C ARG A 52 -5.06 4.23 -4.35
N HIS A 53 -4.79 5.52 -4.48
CA HIS A 53 -3.84 6.24 -3.61
C HIS A 53 -4.30 6.41 -2.16
N GLU A 54 -5.59 6.55 -1.89
CA GLU A 54 -6.12 6.61 -0.52
C GLU A 54 -5.95 5.27 0.21
N GLU A 55 -6.17 4.16 -0.48
CA GLU A 55 -5.99 2.82 0.09
C GLU A 55 -4.50 2.51 0.28
N ALA A 56 -3.66 2.94 -0.67
CA ALA A 56 -2.22 2.85 -0.53
C ALA A 56 -1.73 3.55 0.75
N ARG A 57 -2.21 4.77 0.99
CA ARG A 57 -1.91 5.56 2.19
C ARG A 57 -2.30 4.80 3.47
N ALA A 58 -3.53 4.32 3.55
CA ALA A 58 -4.03 3.62 4.73
C ALA A 58 -3.21 2.35 5.05
N GLU A 59 -2.76 1.62 4.03
CA GLU A 59 -1.91 0.45 4.23
C GLU A 59 -0.49 0.83 4.67
N PHE A 60 0.11 1.89 4.13
CA PHE A 60 1.41 2.37 4.61
C PHE A 60 1.37 2.87 6.06
N GLU A 61 0.31 3.59 6.44
CA GLU A 61 0.09 4.01 7.83
C GLU A 61 -0.04 2.80 8.77
N ARG A 62 -0.77 1.75 8.34
CA ARG A 62 -0.88 0.49 9.09
C ARG A 62 0.48 -0.22 9.21
N ALA A 63 1.24 -0.30 8.13
CA ALA A 63 2.58 -0.89 8.16
C ALA A 63 3.51 -0.14 9.13
N ALA A 64 3.45 1.19 9.13
CA ALA A 64 4.22 2.04 10.04
C ALA A 64 3.85 1.83 11.52
N GLY A 65 2.59 1.50 11.81
CA GLY A 65 2.13 1.16 13.16
C GLY A 65 2.58 -0.22 13.66
N LEU A 66 2.95 -1.13 12.75
CA LEU A 66 3.37 -2.50 13.08
C LEU A 66 4.89 -2.67 13.19
N THR A 67 5.68 -1.83 12.52
CA THR A 67 7.15 -1.87 12.66
C THR A 67 7.60 -1.22 13.96
N ARG A 68 8.63 -1.79 14.58
CA ARG A 68 9.35 -1.20 15.72
C ARG A 68 10.63 -0.50 15.29
N ASN A 69 10.94 -0.49 14.00
CA ASN A 69 12.13 0.15 13.45
C ASN A 69 11.78 1.58 12.99
N GLU A 70 12.31 2.57 13.70
CA GLU A 70 12.04 3.99 13.43
C GLU A 70 12.44 4.42 12.00
N ARG A 71 13.50 3.84 11.42
CA ARG A 71 13.90 4.15 10.04
C ARG A 71 12.88 3.64 9.03
N GLU A 72 12.41 2.41 9.24
CA GLU A 72 11.39 1.79 8.39
C GLU A 72 10.04 2.49 8.54
N LYS A 73 9.70 2.88 9.77
CA LYS A 73 8.50 3.67 10.07
C LYS A 73 8.52 5.01 9.33
N ALA A 74 9.63 5.73 9.35
CA ALA A 74 9.79 6.99 8.64
C ALA A 74 9.62 6.81 7.12
N LEU A 75 10.23 5.77 6.54
CA LEU A 75 10.05 5.43 5.12
C LEU A 75 8.58 5.15 4.78
N LEU A 76 7.88 4.37 5.60
CA LEU A 76 6.47 4.05 5.37
C LEU A 76 5.57 5.28 5.47
N ILE A 77 5.83 6.18 6.42
CA ILE A 77 5.12 7.46 6.55
C ILE A 77 5.37 8.34 5.32
N GLU A 78 6.61 8.43 4.82
CA GLU A 78 6.93 9.16 3.60
C GLU A 78 6.16 8.63 2.39
N ARG A 79 6.04 7.30 2.26
CA ARG A 79 5.24 6.66 1.20
C ARG A 79 3.74 6.93 1.34
N ALA A 80 3.23 6.98 2.57
CA ALA A 80 1.85 7.37 2.85
C ALA A 80 1.58 8.81 2.40
N GLN A 81 2.49 9.74 2.72
CA GLN A 81 2.43 11.14 2.30
C GLN A 81 2.49 11.29 0.78
N ALA A 82 3.42 10.57 0.12
CA ALA A 82 3.55 10.57 -1.33
C ALA A 82 2.29 10.01 -2.02
N SER A 83 1.65 9.00 -1.43
CA SER A 83 0.38 8.46 -1.93
C SER A 83 -0.73 9.49 -1.78
N ARG A 84 -0.82 10.17 -0.63
CA ARG A 84 -1.79 11.26 -0.42
C ARG A 84 -1.67 12.38 -1.45
N ALA A 85 -0.44 12.85 -1.71
CA ALA A 85 -0.19 13.90 -2.69
C ALA A 85 -0.66 13.51 -4.11
N LYS A 86 -0.66 12.21 -4.43
CA LYS A 86 -1.17 11.67 -5.70
C LYS A 86 -2.69 11.42 -5.70
N ALA A 87 -3.32 11.34 -4.54
CA ALA A 87 -4.78 11.29 -4.39
C ALA A 87 -5.43 12.68 -4.51
N GLU A 88 -4.70 13.75 -4.12
CA GLU A 88 -5.18 15.13 -4.08
C GLU A 88 -4.99 16.01 -5.36
N PRO A 89 -4.50 15.56 -6.55
CA PRO A 89 -4.20 16.50 -7.64
C PRO A 89 -5.45 17.16 -8.28
N ASP A 90 -6.65 16.62 -8.06
CA ASP A 90 -7.91 17.14 -8.65
C ASP A 90 -8.71 18.03 -7.68
N ALA A 91 -8.55 17.87 -6.36
CA ALA A 91 -9.32 18.62 -5.36
C ALA A 91 -8.94 20.12 -5.32
N ALA A 92 -7.68 20.45 -5.64
CA ALA A 92 -7.21 21.83 -5.68
C ALA A 92 -7.66 22.61 -6.94
N ASN A 93 -8.01 21.92 -8.04
CA ASN A 93 -8.41 22.55 -9.31
C ASN A 93 -9.92 22.83 -9.40
N ALA A 94 -10.76 22.17 -8.59
CA ALA A 94 -12.21 22.36 -8.61
C ALA A 94 -12.71 23.68 -7.97
N SER A 95 -11.83 24.49 -7.38
CA SER A 95 -12.19 25.76 -6.73
C SER A 95 -12.09 27.00 -7.64
N GLY A 96 -11.66 26.83 -8.90
CA GLY A 96 -11.25 27.93 -9.79
C GLY A 96 -12.24 28.41 -10.85
N SER A 97 -13.50 27.93 -10.88
CA SER A 97 -14.47 28.33 -11.91
C SER A 97 -15.83 28.71 -11.33
N ARG A 98 -15.89 29.90 -10.73
CA ARG A 98 -17.11 30.73 -10.66
C ARG A 98 -16.69 32.15 -10.97
N ARG A 99 -16.65 32.49 -12.25
CA ARG A 99 -16.81 33.87 -12.74
C ARG A 99 -18.11 33.95 -13.51
#